data_AF-A0A524HV36-F1
#
_entry.id   AF-A0A524HV36-F1
#
_cell.length_a   1.000
_cell.length_b   1.000
_cell.length_c   1.000
_cell.angle_alpha   90.00
_cell.angle_beta   90.00
_cell.angle_gamma   90.00
#
_symmetry.space_group_name_H-M   'P 1'
#
loop_
_entity.id
_entity.type
_entity.pdbx_description
1 polymer ?
#
loop_
_entity_poly.entity_id
_entity_poly.type
_entity_poly.pdbx_seq_one_letter_code
_entity_poly.pdbx_strand_id
1 'polypeptide(L)' 'MPRLAFTFAICAAFCITSATAMSAEEGLEPESQNWSFDGPFGIFDRAALQRGFHVYKDICS' A
#
# COMPACT_ATOMS: atom_id res chain seq x y z
N MET A 1 -39.58 -10.12 -10.58
CA MET A 1 -38.41 -9.92 -11.46
C MET A 1 -37.87 -8.48 -11.47
N PRO A 2 -38.67 -7.40 -11.57
CA PRO A 2 -38.11 -6.04 -11.67
C PRO A 2 -37.50 -5.54 -10.35
N ARG A 3 -38.02 -5.97 -9.19
CA ARG A 3 -37.48 -5.58 -7.87
C ARG A 3 -36.08 -6.14 -7.57
N LEU A 4 -35.78 -7.38 -7.98
CA LEU A 4 -34.45 -7.98 -7.79
C LEU A 4 -33.40 -7.34 -8.71
N ALA A 5 -33.79 -7.06 -9.96
CA ALA A 5 -32.94 -6.34 -10.92
C ALA A 5 -32.65 -4.90 -10.43
N PHE A 6 -33.63 -4.26 -9.80
CA PHE A 6 -33.47 -2.92 -9.22
C PHE A 6 -32.53 -2.91 -8.00
N THR A 7 -32.62 -3.90 -7.10
CA THR A 7 -31.69 -4.02 -5.96
C THR A 7 -30.25 -4.31 -6.42
N PHE A 8 -30.08 -5.16 -7.43
CA PHE A 8 -28.75 -5.44 -8.01
C PHE A 8 -28.14 -4.19 -8.65
N ALA A 9 -28.94 -3.40 -9.37
CA ALA A 9 -28.49 -2.14 -9.96
C ALA A 9 -28.06 -1.11 -8.90
N ILE A 10 -28.75 -1.05 -7.75
CA ILE A 10 -28.39 -0.15 -6.65
C ILE A 10 -27.07 -0.57 -5.99
N CYS A 11 -26.88 -1.86 -5.70
CA CYS A 11 -25.61 -2.36 -5.15
C CYS A 11 -24.44 -2.12 -6.13
N ALA A 12 -24.66 -2.34 -7.43
CA ALA A 12 -23.64 -2.08 -8.45
C ALA A 12 -23.26 -0.59 -8.50
N ALA A 13 -24.23 0.31 -8.40
CA ALA A 13 -23.98 1.76 -8.36
C ALA A 13 -23.23 2.20 -7.09
N PHE A 14 -23.50 1.57 -5.95
CA PHE A 14 -22.83 1.86 -4.69
C PHE A 14 -21.33 1.47 -4.72
N CYS A 15 -20.99 0.33 -5.31
CA CYS A 15 -19.60 -0.11 -5.48
C CYS A 15 -18.76 0.83 -6.38
N ILE A 16 -19.41 1.56 -7.31
CA ILE A 16 -18.71 2.49 -8.22
C ILE A 16 -18.31 3.79 -7.50
N THR A 17 -19.04 4.18 -6.44
CA THR A 17 -18.88 5.52 -5.82
C THR A 17 -17.94 5.52 -4.61
N SER A 18 -17.61 4.35 -4.05
CA SER A 18 -16.76 4.24 -2.85
C SER A 18 -15.26 4.42 -3.08
N ALA A 19 -14.81 4.75 -4.30
CA ALA A 19 -13.41 4.62 -4.72
C ALA A 19 -12.54 5.90 -4.60
N THR A 20 -13.07 7.05 -4.16
CA THR A 20 -12.27 8.29 -4.13
C THR A 20 -11.80 8.64 -2.73
N ALA A 21 -10.83 7.87 -2.21
CA ALA A 21 -9.92 8.37 -1.19
C ALA A 21 -8.79 9.15 -1.91
N MET A 22 -8.96 10.47 -2.07
CA MET A 22 -7.91 11.35 -2.56
C MET A 22 -7.01 11.76 -1.40
N SER A 23 -5.76 11.29 -1.39
CA SER A 23 -4.72 11.86 -0.53
C SER A 23 -4.42 13.30 -0.93
N ALA A 24 -4.23 14.18 0.06
CA ALA A 24 -4.11 15.63 -0.13
C ALA A 24 -2.69 16.12 -0.51
N GLU A 25 -1.82 15.25 -1.04
CA GLU A 25 -0.46 15.64 -1.40
C GLU A 25 0.02 14.78 -2.59
N GLU A 26 0.08 15.35 -3.79
CA GLU A 26 0.92 14.80 -4.86
C GLU A 26 2.37 15.18 -4.54
N GLY A 27 2.96 14.46 -3.59
CA GLY A 27 4.41 14.46 -3.40
C GLY A 27 5.11 13.87 -4.63
N LEU A 28 6.38 14.20 -4.82
CA LEU A 28 7.21 13.53 -5.83
C LEU A 28 7.17 12.02 -5.59
N GLU A 29 6.81 11.24 -6.62
CA GLU A 29 6.85 9.79 -6.54
C GLU A 29 8.32 9.36 -6.33
N PRO A 30 8.64 8.65 -5.24
CA PRO A 30 10.00 8.22 -5.01
C PRO A 30 10.40 7.19 -6.06
N GLU A 31 11.64 7.26 -6.52
CA GLU A 31 12.17 6.26 -7.44
C GLU A 31 12.17 4.88 -6.79
N SER A 32 11.77 3.87 -7.57
CA SER A 32 11.83 2.48 -7.15
C SER A 32 13.28 2.07 -6.87
N GLN A 33 13.50 1.56 -5.66
CA GLN A 33 14.80 1.01 -5.24
C GLN A 33 14.75 -0.51 -5.32
N ASN A 34 15.89 -1.13 -5.61
CA ASN A 34 16.02 -2.58 -5.60
C ASN A 34 16.50 -3.07 -4.22
N TRP A 35 15.64 -3.79 -3.52
CA TRP A 35 15.91 -4.34 -2.19
C TRP A 35 16.16 -5.84 -2.22
N SER A 36 16.91 -6.33 -1.23
CA SER A 36 17.22 -7.76 -1.10
C SER A 36 15.98 -8.64 -0.91
N PHE A 37 14.90 -8.06 -0.38
CA PHE A 37 13.65 -8.73 -0.07
C PHE A 37 12.56 -8.49 -1.13
N ASP A 38 12.91 -7.89 -2.27
CA ASP A 38 11.95 -7.69 -3.35
C ASP A 38 11.51 -9.04 -3.95
N GLY A 39 10.20 -9.18 -4.17
CA GLY A 39 9.60 -10.37 -4.76
C GLY A 39 9.07 -11.39 -3.75
N PRO A 40 8.30 -12.38 -4.21
CA PRO A 40 7.54 -13.29 -3.34
C PRO A 40 8.40 -14.21 -2.45
N PHE A 41 9.69 -14.35 -2.77
CA PHE A 41 10.65 -15.17 -2.04
C PHE A 41 11.88 -14.37 -1.57
N GLY A 42 11.79 -13.03 -1.55
CA GLY A 42 12.88 -12.18 -1.12
C GLY A 42 13.29 -12.42 0.33
N ILE A 43 14.57 -12.23 0.64
CA ILE A 43 15.13 -12.46 1.97
C ILE A 43 15.81 -11.18 2.46
N PHE A 44 15.62 -10.87 3.73
CA PHE A 44 16.30 -9.74 4.36
C PHE A 44 17.81 -9.97 4.44
N ASP A 45 18.58 -8.97 4.01
CA ASP A 45 20.00 -8.88 4.36
C ASP A 45 20.15 -8.63 5.87
N ARG A 46 20.57 -9.66 6.60
CA ARG A 46 20.79 -9.62 8.05
C ARG A 46 21.82 -8.57 8.46
N ALA A 47 22.83 -8.32 7.64
CA ALA A 47 23.83 -7.29 7.94
C ALA A 47 23.23 -5.89 7.81
N ALA A 48 22.38 -5.66 6.81
CA ALA A 48 21.62 -4.42 6.68
C ALA A 48 20.70 -4.18 7.89
N LEU A 49 20.03 -5.21 8.39
CA LEU A 49 19.19 -5.11 9.60
C LEU A 49 20.00 -4.71 10.84
N GLN A 50 21.19 -5.27 11.03
CA GLN A 50 22.06 -4.92 12.16
C GLN A 50 22.49 -3.44 12.11
N ARG A 51 22.87 -2.95 10.92
CA ARG A 51 23.22 -1.53 10.72
C ARG A 51 22.01 -0.62 10.92
N GLY A 52 20.84 -1.01 10.40
CA GLY A 52 19.59 -0.26 10.55
C GLY A 52 19.16 -0.15 12.00
N PHE A 53 19.30 -1.22 12.80
CA PHE A 53 19.01 -1.16 14.23
C PHE A 53 19.92 -0.19 14.98
N HIS A 54 21.22 -0.16 14.63
CA HIS A 54 22.15 0.80 15.22
C HIS A 54 21.74 2.25 14.92
N VAL A 55 21.40 2.57 13.66
CA VAL A 55 20.88 3.88 13.26
C VAL A 55 19.61 4.24 14.06
N TYR A 56 18.66 3.33 14.15
CA TYR A 56 17.42 3.56 14.90
C TYR A 56 17.70 3.88 16.37
N LYS A 57 18.51 3.05 17.03
CA LYS A 57 18.85 3.16 18.46
C LYS A 57 19.60 4.47 18.78
N ASP A 58 20.51 4.87 17.90
CA ASP A 58 21.42 5.96 18.21
C ASP A 58 20.94 7.32 17.68
N ILE A 59 20.00 7.34 16.74
CA ILE A 59 19.52 8.57 16.08
C ILE A 59 18.02 8.80 16.28
N CYS A 60 17.19 7.77 16.19
CA CYS A 60 15.74 7.94 16.04
C CYS A 60 14.92 7.72 17.32
N SER A 61 15.35 6.80 18.19
CA SER A 61 14.67 6.49 19.46
C SER A 61 15.05 7.47 20.57
#